data_AF-O35588-F1
#
_entry.id   AF-O35588-F1
#
_cell.length_a   1.000
_cell.length_b   1.000
_cell.length_c   1.000
_cell.angle_alpha   90.00
_cell.angle_beta   90.00
_cell.angle_gamma   90.00
#
_symmetry.space_group_name_H-M   'P 1'
#
loop_
_entity.id
_entity.type
_entity.pdbx_description
1 polymer ?
#
loop_
_entity_poly.entity_id
_entity_poly.type
_entity_poly.pdbx_seq_one_letter_code
_entity_poly.pdbx_strand_id
1 'polypeptide(L)' 'FANNYKKFGATLEIVTDKSQEGSQFVKGFGGIGGILRYRVDFQGMEYQGGDDEFFDLDDY' A
#
# COMPACT_ATOMS: atom_id res chain seq x y z
N PHE A 1 -16.58 0.19 -0.69
CA PHE A 1 -15.46 -0.02 0.26
C PHE A 1 -14.35 1.01 0.04
N ALA A 2 -14.50 2.23 0.55
CA ALA A 2 -13.46 3.27 0.43
C ALA A 2 -13.61 4.41 1.43
N ASN A 3 -14.44 4.31 2.48
CA ASN A 3 -14.74 5.49 3.32
C ASN A 3 -13.81 5.68 4.51
N ASN A 4 -12.84 4.78 4.75
CA ASN A 4 -11.95 4.86 5.90
C ASN A 4 -10.66 5.66 5.66
N TYR A 5 -10.28 6.04 4.43
CA TYR A 5 -9.07 6.87 4.19
C TYR A 5 -9.17 8.24 4.87
N LYS A 6 -10.38 8.80 4.96
CA LYS A 6 -10.65 10.08 5.63
C LYS A 6 -10.34 10.03 7.13
N LYS A 7 -10.48 8.86 7.78
CA LYS A 7 -10.20 8.70 9.22
C LYS A 7 -8.71 8.68 9.53
N PHE A 8 -7.88 8.26 8.57
CA PHE A 8 -6.43 8.18 8.72
C PHE A 8 -5.68 9.42 8.19
N GLY A 9 -6.41 10.40 7.63
CA GLY A 9 -5.80 11.62 7.08
C GLY A 9 -4.91 11.37 5.85
N ALA A 10 -5.08 10.23 5.19
CA ALA A 10 -4.35 9.84 3.99
C ALA A 10 -5.20 10.11 2.74
N THR A 11 -4.56 10.62 1.69
CA THR A 11 -5.18 10.77 0.37
C THR A 11 -4.96 9.48 -0.40
N LEU A 12 -6.05 8.87 -0.90
CA LEU A 12 -5.98 7.69 -1.76
C LEU A 12 -5.98 8.13 -3.22
N GLU A 13 -5.02 7.63 -3.98
CA GLU A 13 -4.91 7.84 -5.42
C GLU A 13 -4.87 6.47 -6.13
N ILE A 14 -5.67 6.33 -7.18
CA ILE A 14 -5.71 5.11 -7.99
C ILE A 14 -4.89 5.37 -9.25
N VAL A 15 -3.87 4.53 -9.46
CA VAL A 15 -2.98 4.60 -10.62
C VAL A 15 -3.30 3.45 -11.57
N THR A 16 -3.15 3.69 -12.88
CA THR A 16 -3.29 2.63 -13.90
C THR A 16 -1.93 2.29 -14.48
N ASP A 17 -1.77 1.08 -15.00
CA ASP A 17 -0.54 0.57 -15.59
C ASP A 17 -0.23 1.13 -17.00
N LYS A 18 -1.10 2.01 -17.52
CA LYS A 18 -1.00 2.58 -18.88
C LYS A 18 0.20 3.50 -19.08
N SER A 19 0.73 4.10 -18.00
CA SER A 19 1.97 4.89 -18.07
C SER A 19 3.18 4.01 -17.76
N GLN A 20 4.36 4.43 -18.22
CA GLN A 20 5.62 3.73 -17.94
C GLN A 20 5.88 3.64 -16.42
N GLU A 21 5.56 4.71 -15.69
CA GLU A 21 5.67 4.81 -14.24
C GLU A 21 4.64 3.93 -13.53
N GLY A 22 3.39 3.85 -14.04
CA GLY A 22 2.36 2.98 -13.48
C GLY A 22 2.70 1.50 -13.68
N SER A 23 3.23 1.14 -14.85
CA SER A 23 3.76 -0.20 -15.13
C SER A 23 4.92 -0.58 -14.20
N GLN A 24 5.83 0.36 -13.92
CA GLN A 24 6.92 0.16 -12.94
C GLN A 24 6.39 0.07 -11.52
N PHE A 25 5.34 0.83 -11.19
CA PHE A 25 4.72 0.79 -9.87
C PHE A 25 4.10 -0.59 -9.59
N VAL A 26 3.36 -1.13 -10.55
CA VAL A 26 2.77 -2.47 -10.43
C VAL A 26 3.84 -3.55 -10.36
N LYS A 27 4.84 -3.52 -11.26
CA LYS A 27 5.88 -4.57 -11.34
C LYS A 27 6.94 -4.48 -10.25
N GLY A 28 7.29 -3.27 -9.81
CA GLY A 28 8.37 -3.01 -8.86
C GLY A 28 7.91 -2.95 -7.40
N PHE A 29 6.67 -2.53 -7.15
CA PHE A 29 6.14 -2.32 -5.79
C PHE A 29 4.87 -3.15 -5.51
N GLY A 30 4.47 -4.05 -6.40
CA GLY A 30 3.31 -4.92 -6.21
C GLY A 30 1.95 -4.23 -6.40
N GLY A 31 1.93 -3.00 -6.91
CA GLY A 31 0.70 -2.25 -7.22
C GLY A 31 0.05 -1.54 -6.04
N ILE A 32 0.65 -1.61 -4.84
CA ILE A 32 0.22 -0.87 -3.65
C ILE A 32 1.41 -0.13 -3.03
N GLY A 33 1.16 1.09 -2.54
CA GLY A 33 2.20 1.92 -1.95
C GLY A 33 1.64 3.18 -1.31
N GLY A 34 2.48 3.88 -0.55
CA GLY A 34 2.11 5.12 0.13
C GLY A 34 3.30 6.04 0.31
N ILE A 35 3.04 7.35 0.28
CA ILE A 35 4.04 8.38 0.53
C ILE A 35 3.90 8.86 1.97
N LEU A 36 4.95 8.66 2.76
CA LEU A 36 5.01 9.09 4.15
C LEU A 36 5.35 10.58 4.24
N ARG A 37 4.63 11.32 5.09
CA ARG A 37 4.88 12.76 5.30
C ARG A 37 6.21 13.03 6.01
N TYR A 38 6.71 12.07 6.78
CA TYR A 38 7.93 12.19 7.57
C TYR A 38 8.84 10.99 7.32
N ARG A 39 10.15 11.18 7.50
CA ARG A 39 11.13 10.08 7.43
C ARG A 39 10.85 9.08 8.55
N VAL A 40 10.80 7.81 8.19
CA VAL A 40 10.68 6.68 9.10
C VAL A 40 11.93 5.82 8.94
N ASP A 41 12.47 5.35 10.06
CA ASP A 41 13.56 4.37 10.06
C ASP A 41 12.97 2.96 10.06
N PHE A 42 13.15 2.27 8.94
CA PHE A 42 12.66 0.90 8.74
C PHE A 42 13.64 -0.16 9.24
N GLN A 43 14.91 0.21 9.49
CA GLN A 43 15.93 -0.74 9.90
C GLN A 43 15.69 -1.29 11.31
N GLY A 44 15.03 -0.51 12.18
CA GLY A 44 14.61 -0.96 13.51
C GLY A 44 13.24 -1.66 13.55
N MET A 45 12.55 -1.76 12.42
CA MET A 45 11.22 -2.39 12.30
C MET A 45 11.30 -3.74 11.59
N GLU A 46 12.39 -4.50 11.79
CA GLU A 46 12.48 -5.87 11.31
C GLU A 46 11.30 -6.69 11.87
N TYR A 47 10.54 -7.24 10.93
CA TYR A 47 9.42 -8.16 11.02
C TYR A 47 9.42 -9.04 12.29
N GLN A 48 8.50 -8.78 13.23
CA GLN A 48 8.02 -9.86 14.10
C GLN A 48 7.17 -10.77 13.21
N GLY A 49 7.80 -11.81 12.67
CA GLY A 49 7.14 -12.81 11.85
C GLY A 49 5.89 -13.34 12.52
N GLY A 50 4.75 -13.16 11.85
CA GLY A 50 3.44 -13.54 12.34
C GLY A 50 2.39 -13.11 11.35
N ASP A 51 2.18 -13.99 10.38
CA ASP A 51 0.92 -14.17 9.66
C ASP A 51 0.71 -13.27 8.43
N ASP A 52 1.20 -13.81 7.30
CA ASP A 52 0.57 -13.72 5.99
C ASP A 52 -0.90 -14.23 6.06
N GLU A 53 -1.76 -13.58 6.86
CA GLU A 53 -3.21 -13.74 6.71
C GLU A 53 -3.59 -13.04 5.40
N PHE A 54 -3.56 -13.84 4.34
CA PHE A 54 -4.28 -13.62 3.10
C PHE A 54 -5.70 -13.14 3.46
N PHE A 55 -5.91 -11.83 3.44
CA PHE A 55 -7.24 -11.25 3.58
C PHE A 55 -8.04 -11.68 2.35
N ASP A 56 -8.71 -12.82 2.43
CA ASP A 56 -9.68 -13.27 1.43
C ASP A 56 -10.81 -12.24 1.37
N LEU A 57 -10.71 -11.34 0.39
CA LEU A 57 -11.69 -10.30 0.05
C LEU A 57 -12.98 -10.87 -0.55
N ASP A 58 -13.11 -12.20 -0.63
CA ASP A 58 -14.25 -12.91 -1.21
C ASP A 58 -15.47 -12.99 -0.28
N ASP A 59 -15.36 -12.50 0.97
CA ASP A 59 -16.43 -12.58 1.98
C ASP A 59 -17.10 -11.22 2.31
N TYR A 60 -17.14 -10.27 1.37
CA TYR A 60 -17.88 -8.99 1.53
C TYR A 60 -18.71 -8.53 0.33
#